data_AF-A0AA86V6P5-F1
#
_entry.id   AF-A0AA86V6P5-F1
#
_cell.length_a   1.000
_cell.length_b   1.000
_cell.length_c   1.000
_cell.angle_alpha   90.00
_cell.angle_beta   90.00
_cell.angle_gamma   90.00
#
_symmetry.space_group_name_H-M   'P 1'
#
loop_
_entity.id
_entity.type
_entity.pdbx_description
1 polymer ?
#
loop_
_entity_poly.entity_id
_entity_poly.type
_entity_poly.pdbx_seq_one_letter_code
_entity_poly.pdbx_strand_id
1 'polypeptide(L)'
;MSKDIQEIVISTDTHNDQPIKQLKQVQPKRRIIKNYILGRFSRIQLYSHVYGGFALILFCYFMALILYPKENGYSIFKQTYSNLGSFDSISNYRGWYFYSILQFISFLVNVPMSFYQHDRLKLIGNKISIVACGSMILGAVCQLILGFFPASIQPLYKNLMWGDIHNNVGYAGFGFCLLGYVLYAILVAMDRTKCSGNKKRFLNHVPVDLIVQLVIVTFLLTTIAISSWLVIYPIRKKKDPSMPNFRTASQYTFFCFTMWENFFVYSLYIFNFVFPLVLPFRTDGITPKQVISQKLINFKRDEVELKTELSQKFSIHFQVKKIKANQLLEHLADNEEVQGLLSSRSIITLQKISQSFNLDLLQNERVAIKKEIKENDELWPWRRILYRCIE
;
A
#
# COMPACT_ATOMS: atom_id res chain seq x y z
N MET A 1 37.26 17.67 -7.73
CA MET A 1 36.37 18.37 -6.79
C MET A 1 35.95 17.38 -5.72
N SER A 2 36.64 17.44 -4.58
CA SER A 2 36.40 16.67 -3.35
C SER A 2 35.74 17.62 -2.35
N LYS A 3 34.61 17.22 -1.78
CA LYS A 3 33.78 17.81 -0.68
C LYS A 3 32.41 17.13 -0.82
N ASP A 4 31.80 16.44 0.15
CA ASP A 4 31.89 16.46 1.60
C ASP A 4 31.60 15.05 2.13
N ILE A 5 32.51 14.49 2.94
CA ILE A 5 32.19 13.38 3.84
C ILE A 5 31.87 14.05 5.17
N GLN A 6 30.58 14.15 5.51
CA GLN A 6 30.17 14.51 6.87
C GLN A 6 30.49 13.32 7.77
N GLU A 7 31.54 13.47 8.58
CA GLU A 7 31.78 12.61 9.74
C GLU A 7 30.58 12.72 10.68
N ILE A 8 29.90 11.61 10.89
CA ILE A 8 28.94 11.45 11.96
C ILE A 8 29.76 11.26 13.24
N VAL A 9 30.06 12.37 13.92
CA VAL A 9 30.60 12.35 15.27
C VAL A 9 29.49 11.88 16.21
N ILE A 10 29.59 10.64 16.69
CA ILE A 10 28.73 10.11 17.75
C ILE A 10 29.31 10.64 19.07
N SER A 11 28.81 11.79 19.54
CA SER A 11 29.12 12.29 20.87
C SER A 11 28.47 11.39 21.92
N THR A 12 29.28 10.63 22.66
CA THR A 12 28.87 9.84 23.82
C THR A 12 28.77 10.73 25.05
N ASP A 13 27.86 11.72 25.04
CA ASP A 13 27.51 12.46 26.25
C ASP A 13 26.48 11.65 27.04
N THR A 14 26.92 11.12 28.18
CA THR A 14 26.21 10.15 29.03
C THR A 14 25.34 10.81 30.11
N HIS A 15 24.99 12.10 29.98
CA HIS A 15 24.34 12.84 31.07
C HIS A 15 23.14 13.71 30.69
N ASN A 16 22.45 13.44 29.58
CA ASN A 16 21.26 14.21 29.22
C ASN A 16 20.03 13.31 29.01
N ASP A 17 19.32 13.01 30.11
CA ASP A 17 18.01 12.35 30.17
C ASP A 17 16.87 13.25 29.62
N GLN A 18 17.15 14.08 28.63
CA GLN A 18 16.10 14.79 27.90
C GLN A 18 15.43 13.76 26.98
N PRO A 19 14.13 13.44 27.17
CA PRO A 19 13.44 12.54 26.27
C PRO A 19 13.58 13.12 24.88
N ILE A 20 14.21 12.37 23.97
CA ILE A 20 14.33 12.72 22.56
C ILE A 20 12.89 12.88 22.06
N LYS A 21 12.38 14.12 22.09
CA LYS A 21 11.16 14.51 21.41
C LYS A 21 11.46 14.23 19.97
N GLN A 22 11.00 13.08 19.48
CA GLN A 22 11.00 12.75 18.08
C GLN A 22 10.29 13.91 17.40
N LEU A 23 11.09 14.80 16.81
CA LEU A 23 10.61 15.87 15.96
C LEU A 23 9.92 15.14 14.82
N LYS A 24 8.60 14.95 14.95
CA LYS A 24 7.72 14.68 13.82
C LYS A 24 8.00 15.83 12.87
N GLN A 25 8.90 15.63 11.91
CA GLN A 25 9.10 16.55 10.81
C GLN A 25 7.75 16.61 10.11
N VAL A 26 6.97 17.63 10.46
CA VAL A 26 5.71 17.94 9.81
C VAL A 26 6.10 18.34 8.40
N GLN A 27 5.96 17.41 7.46
CA GLN A 27 6.25 17.74 6.07
C GLN A 27 5.31 18.87 5.64
N PRO A 28 5.83 19.90 4.94
CA PRO A 28 5.03 21.04 4.54
C PRO A 28 3.85 20.57 3.65
N LYS A 29 2.63 21.07 3.92
CA LYS A 29 1.38 20.67 3.24
C LYS A 29 1.49 20.61 1.70
N ARG A 30 2.23 21.54 1.07
CA ARG A 30 2.46 21.58 -0.38
C ARG A 30 3.12 20.32 -0.94
N ARG A 31 4.00 19.68 -0.16
CA ARG A 31 4.68 18.44 -0.57
C ARG A 31 3.72 17.25 -0.60
N ILE A 32 2.69 17.25 0.26
CA ILE A 32 1.68 16.19 0.33
C ILE A 32 0.81 16.19 -0.92
N ILE A 33 0.28 17.35 -1.33
CA ILE A 33 -0.58 17.47 -2.53
C ILE A 33 0.18 17.05 -3.79
N LYS A 34 1.41 17.56 -3.96
CA LYS A 34 2.25 17.18 -5.12
C LYS A 34 2.54 15.68 -5.14
N ASN A 35 2.86 15.08 -3.99
CA ASN A 35 3.08 13.64 -3.91
C ASN A 35 1.81 12.85 -4.28
N TYR A 36 0.65 13.32 -3.84
CA TYR A 36 -0.63 12.68 -4.17
C TYR A 36 -0.92 12.72 -5.67
N ILE A 37 -0.81 13.89 -6.31
CA ILE A 37 -1.04 14.06 -7.75
C ILE A 37 -0.06 13.20 -8.57
N LEU A 38 1.20 13.10 -8.13
CA LEU A 38 2.23 12.29 -8.78
C LEU A 38 2.18 10.80 -8.41
N GLY A 39 1.14 10.33 -7.72
CA GLY A 39 0.98 8.92 -7.35
C GLY A 39 2.04 8.40 -6.37
N ARG A 40 2.72 9.28 -5.63
CA ARG A 40 3.75 8.91 -4.64
C ARG A 40 3.11 8.58 -3.30
N PHE A 41 2.31 7.52 -3.30
CA PHE A 41 1.56 7.08 -2.13
C PHE A 41 2.43 6.28 -1.15
N SER A 42 2.29 6.58 0.14
CA SER A 42 2.52 5.59 1.20
C SER A 42 1.44 4.50 1.14
N ARG A 43 1.64 3.39 1.86
CA ARG A 43 0.68 2.28 1.89
C ARG A 43 -0.71 2.69 2.37
N ILE A 44 -0.77 3.44 3.47
CA ILE A 44 -2.03 3.93 4.04
C ILE A 44 -2.71 4.90 3.07
N GLN A 45 -1.95 5.78 2.41
CA GLN A 45 -2.50 6.72 1.43
C GLN A 45 -3.05 6.00 0.20
N LEU A 46 -2.38 4.96 -0.29
CA LEU A 46 -2.86 4.18 -1.44
C LEU A 46 -4.21 3.52 -1.10
N TYR A 47 -4.30 2.81 0.03
CA TYR A 47 -5.55 2.17 0.44
C TYR A 47 -6.66 3.19 0.63
N SER A 48 -6.38 4.32 1.30
CA SER A 48 -7.38 5.37 1.50
C SER A 48 -7.85 5.97 0.18
N HIS A 49 -6.94 6.19 -0.78
CA HIS A 49 -7.26 6.69 -2.11
C HIS A 49 -8.11 5.72 -2.91
N VAL A 50 -7.71 4.44 -2.94
CA VAL A 50 -8.41 3.37 -3.68
C VAL A 50 -9.79 3.10 -3.09
N TYR A 51 -9.88 2.81 -1.79
CA TYR A 51 -11.16 2.48 -1.16
C TYR A 51 -12.07 3.69 -1.03
N GLY A 52 -11.54 4.85 -0.66
CA GLY A 52 -12.32 6.09 -0.59
C GLY A 52 -12.85 6.51 -1.96
N GLY A 53 -12.00 6.46 -2.99
CA GLY A 53 -12.39 6.74 -4.37
C GLY A 53 -13.46 5.76 -4.87
N PHE A 54 -13.26 4.45 -4.64
CA PHE A 54 -14.23 3.43 -5.02
C PHE A 54 -15.58 3.61 -4.32
N ALA A 55 -15.58 3.87 -3.02
CA ALA A 55 -16.80 4.12 -2.25
C ALA A 55 -17.57 5.34 -2.77
N LEU A 56 -16.87 6.44 -3.10
CA LEU A 56 -17.49 7.63 -3.67
C LEU A 56 -18.08 7.39 -5.07
N ILE A 57 -17.38 6.63 -5.92
CA ILE A 57 -17.87 6.25 -7.25
C ILE A 57 -19.11 5.36 -7.14
N LEU A 58 -19.07 4.35 -6.27
CA LEU A 58 -20.23 3.50 -6.01
C LEU A 58 -21.41 4.30 -5.48
N PHE A 59 -21.18 5.21 -4.53
CA PHE A 59 -22.22 6.09 -4.01
C PHE A 59 -22.88 6.89 -5.13
N CYS A 60 -22.09 7.57 -5.98
CA CYS A 60 -22.64 8.33 -7.11
C CYS A 60 -23.38 7.44 -8.11
N TYR A 61 -22.86 6.24 -8.38
CA TYR A 61 -23.50 5.25 -9.25
C TYR A 61 -24.86 4.82 -8.70
N PHE A 62 -24.93 4.45 -7.42
CA PHE A 62 -26.19 4.05 -6.79
C PHE A 62 -27.18 5.21 -6.70
N MET A 63 -26.73 6.43 -6.44
CA MET A 63 -27.60 7.61 -6.47
C MET A 63 -28.17 7.84 -7.87
N ALA A 64 -27.36 7.70 -8.92
CA ALA A 64 -27.84 7.78 -10.30
C ALA A 64 -28.85 6.66 -10.62
N LEU A 65 -28.65 5.45 -10.10
CA LEU A 65 -29.59 4.33 -10.26
C LEU A 65 -30.91 4.55 -9.50
N ILE A 66 -30.86 5.02 -8.26
CA ILE A 66 -32.07 5.25 -7.44
C ILE A 66 -32.95 6.33 -8.06
N LEU A 67 -32.32 7.34 -8.67
CA LEU A 67 -33.02 8.43 -9.36
C LEU A 67 -33.45 8.08 -10.78
N TYR A 68 -33.06 6.91 -11.29
CA TYR A 68 -33.51 6.44 -12.59
C TYR A 68 -35.03 6.19 -12.55
N PRO A 69 -35.80 6.69 -13.54
CA PRO A 69 -37.25 6.53 -13.55
C PRO A 69 -37.66 5.05 -13.53
N LYS A 70 -38.52 4.69 -12.56
CA LYS A 70 -38.93 3.29 -12.34
C LYS A 70 -39.69 2.73 -13.53
N GLU A 71 -40.48 3.58 -14.19
CA GLU A 71 -41.24 3.30 -15.41
C GLU A 71 -40.35 2.85 -16.57
N ASN A 72 -39.09 3.31 -16.63
CA ASN A 72 -38.15 2.97 -17.68
C ASN A 72 -37.32 1.70 -17.35
N GLY A 73 -37.37 1.23 -16.10
CA GLY A 73 -36.82 -0.05 -15.65
C GLY A 73 -35.36 -0.28 -16.06
N TYR A 74 -34.41 0.39 -15.41
CA TYR A 74 -32.98 0.21 -15.71
C TYR A 74 -32.56 -1.26 -15.60
N SER A 75 -31.89 -1.75 -16.64
CA SER A 75 -31.29 -3.07 -16.72
C SER A 75 -30.05 -2.98 -17.60
N ILE A 76 -28.97 -3.64 -17.19
CA ILE A 76 -27.72 -3.71 -17.96
C ILE A 76 -27.94 -4.32 -19.37
N PHE A 77 -29.01 -5.10 -19.55
CA PHE A 77 -29.38 -5.70 -20.84
C PHE A 77 -30.19 -4.77 -21.76
N LYS A 78 -30.72 -3.66 -21.23
CA LYS A 78 -31.59 -2.75 -21.97
C LYS A 78 -31.02 -1.34 -22.11
N GLN A 79 -30.27 -0.89 -21.13
CA GLN A 79 -29.71 0.45 -21.06
C GLN A 79 -28.20 0.43 -20.89
N THR A 80 -27.56 1.34 -21.62
CA THR A 80 -26.12 1.59 -21.52
C THR A 80 -25.78 2.18 -20.15
N TYR A 81 -24.56 1.94 -19.66
CA TYR A 81 -24.04 2.62 -18.48
C TYR A 81 -24.10 4.14 -18.64
N SER A 82 -23.83 4.62 -19.85
CA SER A 82 -23.94 6.03 -20.24
C SER A 82 -25.36 6.61 -20.14
N ASN A 83 -26.42 5.80 -20.19
CA ASN A 83 -27.80 6.31 -20.01
C ASN A 83 -28.06 6.85 -18.60
N LEU A 84 -27.27 6.44 -17.59
CA LEU A 84 -27.34 7.01 -16.25
C LEU A 84 -26.94 8.49 -16.23
N GLY A 85 -26.16 8.93 -17.22
CA GLY A 85 -25.75 10.32 -17.40
C GLY A 85 -26.64 11.12 -18.34
N SER A 86 -27.69 10.55 -18.91
CA SER A 86 -28.53 11.27 -19.88
C SER A 86 -29.51 12.19 -19.16
N PHE A 87 -29.56 13.47 -19.56
CA PHE A 87 -30.57 14.41 -19.07
C PHE A 87 -31.92 14.32 -19.81
N ASP A 88 -32.07 13.38 -20.76
CA ASP A 88 -33.34 13.18 -21.46
C ASP A 88 -34.43 12.67 -20.49
N SER A 89 -35.67 13.10 -20.69
CA SER A 89 -36.82 12.72 -19.85
C SER A 89 -37.08 11.21 -19.86
N ILE A 90 -36.82 10.55 -20.98
CA ILE A 90 -36.91 9.09 -21.16
C ILE A 90 -35.73 8.31 -20.56
N SER A 91 -34.71 9.01 -20.06
CA SER A 91 -33.50 8.42 -19.50
C SER A 91 -33.38 8.78 -18.02
N ASN A 92 -32.38 9.57 -17.59
CA ASN A 92 -32.11 9.85 -16.18
C ASN A 92 -32.02 11.35 -15.87
N TYR A 93 -33.05 12.12 -16.26
CA TYR A 93 -33.06 13.58 -16.09
C TYR A 93 -32.85 14.07 -14.64
N ARG A 94 -33.12 13.23 -13.63
CA ARG A 94 -32.85 13.55 -12.22
C ARG A 94 -31.50 13.04 -11.73
N GLY A 95 -30.95 11.98 -12.29
CA GLY A 95 -29.70 11.37 -11.82
C GLY A 95 -28.46 11.76 -12.62
N TRP A 96 -28.61 12.45 -13.75
CA TRP A 96 -27.48 12.72 -14.67
C TRP A 96 -26.31 13.45 -14.00
N TYR A 97 -26.57 14.37 -13.08
CA TYR A 97 -25.51 15.10 -12.39
C TYR A 97 -24.68 14.19 -11.48
N PHE A 98 -25.26 13.13 -10.89
CA PHE A 98 -24.48 12.15 -10.14
C PHE A 98 -23.56 11.36 -11.05
N TYR A 99 -23.97 11.08 -12.29
CA TYR A 99 -23.08 10.49 -13.28
C TYR A 99 -21.94 11.45 -13.67
N SER A 100 -22.22 12.74 -13.86
CA SER A 100 -21.17 13.74 -14.12
C SER A 100 -20.16 13.83 -12.98
N ILE A 101 -20.64 13.88 -11.73
CA ILE A 101 -19.79 13.86 -10.52
C ILE A 101 -18.98 12.57 -10.45
N LEU A 102 -19.60 11.43 -10.76
CA LEU A 102 -18.91 10.13 -10.83
C LEU A 102 -17.74 10.19 -11.81
N GLN A 103 -17.95 10.68 -13.03
CA GLN A 103 -16.88 10.79 -14.03
C GLN A 103 -15.74 11.70 -13.57
N PHE A 104 -16.08 12.81 -12.90
CA PHE A 104 -15.10 13.71 -12.31
C PHE A 104 -14.27 13.03 -11.22
N ILE A 105 -14.92 12.29 -10.30
CA ILE A 105 -14.24 11.53 -9.25
C ILE A 105 -13.36 10.43 -9.86
N SER A 106 -13.86 9.71 -10.87
CA SER A 106 -13.09 8.72 -11.62
C SER A 106 -11.81 9.31 -12.21
N PHE A 107 -11.87 10.51 -12.80
CA PHE A 107 -10.67 11.22 -13.26
C PHE A 107 -9.68 11.52 -12.13
N LEU A 108 -10.17 12.09 -11.02
CA LEU A 108 -9.33 12.45 -9.87
C LEU A 108 -8.65 11.25 -9.20
N VAL A 109 -9.30 10.08 -9.25
CA VAL A 109 -8.74 8.83 -8.75
C VAL A 109 -7.76 8.22 -9.76
N ASN A 110 -8.17 8.09 -11.03
CA ASN A 110 -7.38 7.35 -12.02
C ASN A 110 -6.06 8.04 -12.40
N VAL A 111 -5.99 9.38 -12.36
CA VAL A 111 -4.74 10.10 -12.73
C VAL A 111 -3.59 9.79 -11.76
N PRO A 112 -3.71 10.00 -10.43
CA PRO A 112 -2.72 9.56 -9.46
C PRO A 112 -2.40 8.07 -9.51
N MET A 113 -3.43 7.23 -9.72
CA MET A 113 -3.27 5.78 -9.86
C MET A 113 -2.36 5.41 -11.04
N SER A 114 -2.53 6.08 -12.18
CA SER A 114 -1.72 5.87 -13.39
C SER A 114 -0.25 6.20 -13.14
N PHE A 115 0.04 7.31 -12.47
CA PHE A 115 1.41 7.67 -12.08
C PHE A 115 2.01 6.67 -11.07
N TYR A 116 1.21 6.21 -10.11
CA TYR A 116 1.63 5.16 -9.18
C TYR A 116 2.03 3.88 -9.93
N GLN A 117 1.16 3.39 -10.82
CA GLN A 117 1.40 2.20 -11.63
C GLN A 117 2.67 2.35 -12.49
N HIS A 118 2.88 3.52 -13.11
CA HIS A 118 4.12 3.84 -13.83
C HIS A 118 5.36 3.74 -12.93
N ASP A 119 5.36 4.37 -11.75
CA ASP A 119 6.50 4.34 -10.83
C ASP A 119 6.87 2.90 -10.42
N ARG A 120 5.88 2.01 -10.32
CA ARG A 120 6.07 0.58 -10.03
C ARG A 120 6.62 -0.21 -11.20
N LEU A 121 6.06 -0.01 -12.39
CA LEU A 121 6.33 -0.88 -13.54
C LEU A 121 7.48 -0.39 -14.42
N LYS A 122 7.97 0.84 -14.24
CA LYS A 122 9.09 1.39 -15.01
C LYS A 122 10.39 0.59 -14.89
N LEU A 123 10.57 -0.16 -13.79
CA LEU A 123 11.73 -1.02 -13.56
C LEU A 123 11.74 -2.25 -14.50
N ILE A 124 10.57 -2.70 -14.94
CA ILE A 124 10.43 -3.82 -15.88
C ILE A 124 10.62 -3.33 -17.33
N GLY A 125 10.04 -2.18 -17.66
CA GLY A 125 10.11 -1.58 -18.97
C GLY A 125 9.67 -0.12 -18.99
N ASN A 126 10.61 0.80 -18.79
CA ASN A 126 10.32 2.23 -18.68
C ASN A 126 9.50 2.79 -19.86
N LYS A 127 9.93 2.54 -21.10
CA LYS A 127 9.25 3.04 -22.31
C LYS A 127 7.79 2.58 -22.39
N ILE A 128 7.54 1.28 -22.22
CA ILE A 128 6.18 0.72 -22.25
C ILE A 128 5.34 1.30 -21.10
N SER A 129 5.92 1.45 -19.91
CA SER A 129 5.21 1.99 -18.75
C SER A 129 4.83 3.47 -18.92
N ILE A 130 5.63 4.27 -19.64
CA ILE A 130 5.32 5.67 -19.97
C ILE A 130 4.14 5.72 -20.93
N VAL A 131 4.17 4.92 -22.00
CA VAL A 131 3.06 4.88 -22.98
C VAL A 131 1.78 4.37 -22.32
N ALA A 132 1.87 3.35 -21.46
CA ALA A 132 0.74 2.85 -20.69
C ALA A 132 0.14 3.93 -19.78
N CYS A 133 0.99 4.64 -19.01
CA CYS A 133 0.58 5.74 -18.14
C CYS A 133 -0.08 6.88 -18.92
N GLY A 134 0.53 7.31 -20.02
CA GLY A 134 -0.02 8.36 -20.87
C GLY A 134 -1.37 7.98 -21.44
N SER A 135 -1.51 6.74 -21.93
CA SER A 135 -2.78 6.21 -22.43
C SER A 135 -3.84 6.19 -21.34
N MET A 136 -3.52 5.73 -20.13
CA MET A 136 -4.46 5.73 -19.00
C MET A 136 -4.91 7.14 -18.58
N ILE A 137 -3.99 8.11 -18.57
CA ILE A 137 -4.33 9.50 -18.27
C ILE A 137 -5.23 10.09 -19.35
N LEU A 138 -4.95 9.83 -20.64
CA LEU A 138 -5.82 10.25 -21.74
C LEU A 138 -7.21 9.62 -21.63
N GLY A 139 -7.30 8.34 -21.28
CA GLY A 139 -8.57 7.67 -21.00
C GLY A 139 -9.34 8.32 -19.84
N ALA A 140 -8.65 8.66 -18.75
CA ALA A 140 -9.24 9.39 -17.62
C ALA A 140 -9.71 10.80 -18.01
N VAL A 141 -8.97 11.51 -18.89
CA VAL A 141 -9.39 12.81 -19.43
C VAL A 141 -10.64 12.66 -20.28
N CYS A 142 -10.73 11.63 -21.13
CA CYS A 142 -11.96 11.33 -21.87
C CYS A 142 -13.15 11.07 -20.92
N GLN A 143 -12.95 10.32 -19.83
CA GLN A 143 -13.99 10.11 -18.80
C GLN A 143 -14.46 11.45 -18.21
N LEU A 144 -13.53 12.33 -17.83
CA LEU A 144 -13.87 13.68 -17.36
C LEU A 144 -14.73 14.44 -18.39
N ILE A 145 -14.35 14.40 -19.67
CA ILE A 145 -15.10 15.04 -20.75
C ILE A 145 -16.50 14.43 -20.87
N LEU A 146 -16.67 13.11 -20.75
CA LEU A 146 -18.01 12.47 -20.73
C LEU A 146 -18.90 12.97 -19.59
N GLY A 147 -18.31 13.39 -18.47
CA GLY A 147 -19.04 14.04 -17.39
C GLY A 147 -19.66 15.38 -17.80
N PHE A 148 -19.05 16.11 -18.73
CA PHE A 148 -19.56 17.37 -19.28
C PHE A 148 -20.45 17.19 -20.50
N PHE A 149 -20.26 16.11 -21.26
CA PHE A 149 -21.03 15.78 -22.46
C PHE A 149 -21.86 14.51 -22.23
N PRO A 150 -23.02 14.62 -21.55
CA PRO A 150 -23.88 13.48 -21.28
C PRO A 150 -24.48 12.86 -22.54
N ALA A 151 -24.87 11.58 -22.46
CA ALA A 151 -25.48 10.83 -23.55
C ALA A 151 -26.92 11.30 -23.80
N SER A 152 -27.10 12.39 -24.55
CA SER A 152 -28.42 12.95 -24.87
C SER A 152 -28.69 12.97 -26.37
N ILE A 153 -29.96 12.78 -26.74
CA ILE A 153 -30.45 12.97 -28.12
C ILE A 153 -30.81 14.43 -28.44
N GLN A 154 -30.62 15.36 -27.52
CA GLN A 154 -30.87 16.78 -27.80
C GLN A 154 -29.78 17.35 -28.73
N PRO A 155 -30.11 18.36 -29.56
CA PRO A 155 -29.11 19.11 -30.31
C PRO A 155 -28.26 19.96 -29.35
N LEU A 156 -26.95 20.02 -29.60
CA LEU A 156 -26.02 20.94 -28.91
C LEU A 156 -25.91 22.26 -29.68
N TYR A 157 -25.62 22.18 -30.97
CA TYR A 157 -25.49 23.36 -31.84
C TYR A 157 -25.67 22.99 -33.31
N LYS A 158 -26.65 23.61 -33.99
CA LYS A 158 -27.02 23.29 -35.38
C LYS A 158 -27.24 21.77 -35.56
N ASN A 159 -26.44 21.11 -36.38
CA ASN A 159 -26.54 19.68 -36.68
C ASN A 159 -25.70 18.81 -35.74
N LEU A 160 -25.00 19.40 -34.76
CA LEU A 160 -24.17 18.66 -33.80
C LEU A 160 -25.03 18.22 -32.61
N MET A 161 -25.10 16.91 -32.35
CA MET A 161 -25.85 16.33 -31.24
C MET A 161 -24.96 16.13 -30.01
N TRP A 162 -25.52 16.23 -28.81
CA TRP A 162 -24.80 15.88 -27.57
C TRP A 162 -24.26 14.44 -27.62
N GLY A 163 -25.08 13.52 -28.12
CA GLY A 163 -24.73 12.12 -28.29
C GLY A 163 -23.53 11.89 -29.23
N ASP A 164 -23.32 12.72 -30.25
CA ASP A 164 -22.18 12.55 -31.18
C ASP A 164 -20.85 12.79 -30.47
N ILE A 165 -20.77 13.86 -29.67
CA ILE A 165 -19.60 14.16 -28.85
C ILE A 165 -19.41 13.07 -27.80
N HIS A 166 -20.47 12.73 -27.07
CA HIS A 166 -20.42 11.68 -26.05
C HIS A 166 -19.88 10.37 -26.61
N ASN A 167 -20.40 9.91 -27.74
CA ASN A 167 -20.00 8.64 -28.35
C ASN A 167 -18.54 8.69 -28.81
N ASN A 168 -18.12 9.76 -29.49
CA ASN A 168 -16.74 9.90 -29.97
C ASN A 168 -15.73 9.95 -28.82
N VAL A 169 -16.03 10.73 -27.78
CA VAL A 169 -15.19 10.80 -26.57
C VAL A 169 -15.20 9.46 -25.84
N GLY A 170 -16.34 8.77 -25.79
CA GLY A 170 -16.48 7.45 -25.19
C GLY A 170 -15.60 6.41 -25.88
N TYR A 171 -15.64 6.35 -27.22
CA TYR A 171 -14.79 5.47 -28.01
C TYR A 171 -13.30 5.80 -27.84
N ALA A 172 -12.93 7.08 -27.83
CA ALA A 172 -11.56 7.49 -27.57
C ALA A 172 -11.09 7.06 -26.17
N GLY A 173 -11.91 7.31 -25.14
CA GLY A 173 -11.63 6.92 -23.76
C GLY A 173 -11.46 5.41 -23.62
N PHE A 174 -12.34 4.63 -24.24
CA PHE A 174 -12.24 3.17 -24.28
C PHE A 174 -10.95 2.71 -24.98
N GLY A 175 -10.60 3.27 -26.13
CA GLY A 175 -9.38 2.93 -26.85
C GLY A 175 -8.11 3.24 -26.06
N PHE A 176 -8.06 4.39 -25.38
CA PHE A 176 -6.90 4.76 -24.56
C PHE A 176 -6.77 3.92 -23.29
N CYS A 177 -7.87 3.63 -22.58
CA CYS A 177 -7.84 2.70 -21.45
C CYS A 177 -7.43 1.29 -21.89
N LEU A 178 -7.93 0.80 -23.03
CA LEU A 178 -7.54 -0.49 -23.63
C LEU A 178 -6.04 -0.57 -23.85
N LEU A 179 -5.48 0.42 -24.53
CA LEU A 179 -4.07 0.45 -24.84
C LEU A 179 -3.23 0.44 -23.55
N GLY A 180 -3.61 1.25 -22.55
CA GLY A 180 -2.96 1.26 -21.24
C GLY A 180 -2.95 -0.10 -20.56
N TYR A 181 -4.10 -0.79 -20.55
CA TYR A 181 -4.27 -2.10 -19.92
C TYR A 181 -3.43 -3.18 -20.60
N VAL A 182 -3.47 -3.25 -21.93
CA VAL A 182 -2.67 -4.19 -22.71
C VAL A 182 -1.18 -3.98 -22.45
N LEU A 183 -0.72 -2.73 -22.41
CA LEU A 183 0.69 -2.44 -22.14
C LEU A 183 1.10 -2.80 -20.70
N TYR A 184 0.23 -2.58 -19.70
CA TYR A 184 0.50 -3.06 -18.34
C TYR A 184 0.50 -4.58 -18.22
N ALA A 185 -0.42 -5.26 -18.92
CA ALA A 185 -0.42 -6.72 -19.01
C ALA A 185 0.88 -7.26 -19.64
N ILE A 186 1.34 -6.64 -20.73
CA ILE A 186 2.62 -6.98 -21.37
C ILE A 186 3.77 -6.81 -20.37
N LEU A 187 3.80 -5.73 -19.60
CA LEU A 187 4.83 -5.52 -18.57
C LEU A 187 4.82 -6.63 -17.50
N VAL A 188 3.63 -7.04 -17.04
CA VAL A 188 3.51 -8.15 -16.09
C VAL A 188 4.00 -9.47 -16.71
N ALA A 189 3.66 -9.74 -17.97
CA ALA A 189 4.15 -10.91 -18.69
C ALA A 189 5.68 -10.88 -18.88
N MET A 190 6.26 -9.71 -19.17
CA MET A 190 7.70 -9.52 -19.30
C MET A 190 8.45 -9.73 -17.99
N ASP A 191 7.91 -9.30 -16.85
CA ASP A 191 8.52 -9.56 -15.53
C ASP A 191 8.67 -11.07 -15.29
N ARG A 192 7.66 -11.85 -15.73
CA ARG A 192 7.62 -13.30 -15.57
C ARG A 192 8.61 -14.04 -16.43
N THR A 193 8.69 -13.70 -17.71
CA THR A 193 9.61 -14.37 -18.64
C THR A 193 11.07 -14.05 -18.30
N LYS A 194 11.36 -12.82 -17.87
CA LYS A 194 12.73 -12.42 -17.49
C LYS A 194 13.19 -13.02 -16.16
N CYS A 195 12.29 -13.32 -15.23
CA CYS A 195 12.64 -13.88 -13.91
C CYS A 195 12.51 -15.40 -13.81
N SER A 196 12.48 -16.13 -14.93
CA SER A 196 12.32 -17.59 -14.96
C SER A 196 13.54 -18.40 -14.46
N GLY A 197 14.65 -17.75 -14.07
CA GLY A 197 15.85 -18.39 -13.55
C GLY A 197 16.26 -17.86 -12.17
N ASN A 198 15.74 -18.47 -11.09
CA ASN A 198 16.14 -18.32 -9.66
C ASN A 198 16.27 -16.91 -9.04
N LYS A 199 15.99 -15.83 -9.76
CA LYS A 199 15.97 -14.47 -9.20
C LYS A 199 14.58 -14.16 -8.64
N LYS A 200 14.53 -13.65 -7.40
CA LYS A 200 13.32 -13.16 -6.71
C LYS A 200 12.51 -12.29 -7.68
N ARG A 201 11.36 -12.79 -8.14
CA ARG A 201 10.50 -12.05 -9.09
C ARG A 201 9.98 -10.80 -8.40
N PHE A 202 9.83 -9.71 -9.15
CA PHE A 202 9.31 -8.46 -8.61
C PHE A 202 7.86 -8.62 -8.12
N LEU A 203 7.07 -9.48 -8.78
CA LEU A 203 5.66 -9.74 -8.48
C LEU A 203 5.37 -11.11 -7.82
N ASN A 204 6.29 -11.62 -7.00
CA ASN A 204 6.25 -13.01 -6.50
C ASN A 204 5.09 -13.39 -5.55
N HIS A 205 4.41 -12.42 -4.95
CA HIS A 205 3.49 -12.67 -3.83
C HIS A 205 2.01 -12.50 -4.13
N VAL A 206 1.65 -12.21 -5.38
CA VAL A 206 0.26 -11.88 -5.72
C VAL A 206 -0.16 -12.68 -6.95
N PRO A 207 -1.41 -13.21 -7.02
CA PRO A 207 -1.95 -13.80 -8.24
C PRO A 207 -2.22 -12.71 -9.29
N VAL A 208 -1.19 -11.92 -9.62
CA VAL A 208 -1.21 -10.94 -10.70
C VAL A 208 -1.58 -11.63 -12.02
N ASP A 209 -1.25 -12.92 -12.16
CA ASP A 209 -1.76 -13.76 -13.25
C ASP A 209 -3.25 -13.70 -13.38
N LEU A 210 -3.96 -14.05 -12.32
CA LEU A 210 -5.40 -14.20 -12.37
C LEU A 210 -6.06 -12.85 -12.64
N ILE A 211 -5.52 -11.77 -12.03
CA ILE A 211 -6.07 -10.43 -12.23
C ILE A 211 -5.80 -9.92 -13.64
N VAL A 212 -4.58 -10.07 -14.19
CA VAL A 212 -4.36 -9.62 -15.58
C VAL A 212 -5.00 -10.57 -16.59
N GLN A 213 -5.09 -11.87 -16.33
CA GLN A 213 -5.83 -12.81 -17.17
C GLN A 213 -7.31 -12.48 -17.19
N LEU A 214 -7.95 -12.30 -16.02
CA LEU A 214 -9.35 -11.93 -15.92
C LEU A 214 -9.62 -10.60 -16.63
N VAL A 215 -8.72 -9.64 -16.46
CA VAL A 215 -8.88 -8.32 -17.09
C VAL A 215 -8.66 -8.44 -18.59
N ILE A 216 -7.60 -9.08 -19.08
CA ILE A 216 -7.35 -9.29 -20.52
C ILE A 216 -8.51 -10.06 -21.16
N VAL A 217 -8.99 -11.13 -20.54
CA VAL A 217 -10.09 -11.94 -21.06
C VAL A 217 -11.37 -11.12 -21.11
N THR A 218 -11.75 -10.48 -20.01
CA THR A 218 -12.97 -9.66 -19.99
C THR A 218 -12.88 -8.52 -21.01
N PHE A 219 -11.70 -7.93 -21.14
CA PHE A 219 -11.46 -6.81 -22.03
C PHE A 219 -11.43 -7.22 -23.52
N LEU A 220 -10.80 -8.35 -23.85
CA LEU A 220 -10.82 -8.93 -25.21
C LEU A 220 -12.23 -9.34 -25.62
N LEU A 221 -12.95 -10.04 -24.75
CA LEU A 221 -14.32 -10.45 -25.01
C LEU A 221 -15.22 -9.23 -25.25
N THR A 222 -15.03 -8.18 -24.46
CA THR A 222 -15.81 -6.97 -24.62
C THR A 222 -15.44 -6.18 -25.87
N THR A 223 -14.15 -6.12 -26.23
CA THR A 223 -13.70 -5.51 -27.49
C THR A 223 -14.25 -6.27 -28.68
N ILE A 224 -14.15 -7.60 -28.68
CA ILE A 224 -14.72 -8.45 -29.73
C ILE A 224 -16.22 -8.20 -29.84
N ALA A 225 -16.95 -8.20 -28.72
CA ALA A 225 -18.39 -7.97 -28.74
C ALA A 225 -18.76 -6.58 -29.29
N ILE A 226 -18.10 -5.51 -28.82
CA ILE A 226 -18.36 -4.14 -29.27
C ILE A 226 -17.97 -3.97 -30.74
N SER A 227 -16.77 -4.41 -31.14
CA SER A 227 -16.29 -4.31 -32.53
C SER A 227 -17.14 -5.14 -33.49
N SER A 228 -17.55 -6.33 -33.08
CA SER A 228 -18.48 -7.16 -33.87
C SER A 228 -19.77 -6.39 -34.10
N TRP A 229 -20.30 -5.68 -33.11
CA TRP A 229 -21.52 -4.88 -33.30
C TRP A 229 -21.30 -3.63 -34.15
N LEU A 230 -20.22 -2.89 -33.93
CA LEU A 230 -19.92 -1.69 -34.71
C LEU A 230 -19.67 -2.00 -36.20
N VAL A 231 -19.19 -3.21 -36.52
CA VAL A 231 -18.94 -3.63 -37.91
C VAL A 231 -20.14 -4.38 -38.50
N ILE A 232 -20.65 -5.40 -37.80
CA ILE A 232 -21.71 -6.27 -38.32
C ILE A 232 -23.04 -5.52 -38.40
N TYR A 233 -23.33 -4.63 -37.44
CA TYR A 233 -24.63 -3.97 -37.42
C TYR A 233 -24.86 -3.05 -38.62
N PRO A 234 -23.96 -2.11 -38.99
CA PRO A 234 -24.15 -1.30 -40.18
C PRO A 234 -24.26 -2.15 -41.46
N ILE A 235 -23.51 -3.25 -41.55
CA ILE A 235 -23.60 -4.18 -42.68
C ILE A 235 -24.98 -4.81 -42.74
N ARG A 236 -25.51 -5.29 -41.61
CA ARG A 236 -26.86 -5.87 -41.54
C ARG A 236 -27.95 -4.85 -41.84
N LYS A 237 -27.87 -3.65 -41.24
CA LYS A 237 -28.82 -2.55 -41.47
C LYS A 237 -28.80 -2.05 -42.93
N LYS A 238 -27.65 -2.11 -43.60
CA LYS A 238 -27.55 -1.83 -45.04
C LYS A 238 -28.23 -2.91 -45.88
N LYS A 239 -28.14 -4.18 -45.49
CA LYS A 239 -28.80 -5.31 -46.18
C LYS A 239 -30.30 -5.36 -45.91
N ASP A 240 -30.72 -4.99 -44.71
CA ASP A 240 -32.11 -4.92 -44.28
C ASP A 240 -32.38 -3.55 -43.64
N PRO A 241 -32.81 -2.56 -44.45
CA PRO A 241 -33.17 -1.24 -43.95
C PRO A 241 -34.33 -1.25 -42.95
N SER A 242 -35.16 -2.31 -42.93
CA SER A 242 -36.30 -2.44 -42.01
C SER A 242 -35.89 -2.81 -40.58
N MET A 243 -34.65 -3.27 -40.38
CA MET A 243 -34.12 -3.54 -39.05
C MET A 243 -34.34 -2.33 -38.12
N PRO A 244 -34.53 -2.51 -36.81
CA PRO A 244 -34.70 -1.39 -35.91
C PRO A 244 -33.45 -0.48 -35.85
N ASN A 245 -33.43 0.51 -34.96
CA ASN A 245 -32.18 1.20 -34.66
C ASN A 245 -31.22 0.27 -33.87
N PHE A 246 -29.93 0.60 -33.86
CA PHE A 246 -28.88 -0.19 -33.21
C PHE A 246 -29.20 -0.56 -31.75
N ARG A 247 -29.75 0.41 -31.01
CA ARG A 247 -30.12 0.24 -29.61
C ARG A 247 -31.19 -0.83 -29.46
N THR A 248 -32.29 -0.70 -30.20
CA THR A 248 -33.42 -1.63 -30.13
C THR A 248 -33.07 -3.01 -30.69
N ALA A 249 -32.24 -3.09 -31.73
CA ALA A 249 -31.82 -4.36 -32.31
C ALA A 249 -30.93 -5.18 -31.36
N SER A 250 -30.09 -4.51 -30.57
CA SER A 250 -29.16 -5.19 -29.67
C SER A 250 -29.83 -5.75 -28.40
N GLN A 251 -30.97 -5.18 -27.98
CA GLN A 251 -31.70 -5.54 -26.75
C GLN A 251 -32.17 -7.00 -26.66
N TYR A 252 -32.30 -7.70 -27.80
CA TYR A 252 -32.83 -9.07 -27.85
C TYR A 252 -31.79 -10.12 -28.22
N THR A 253 -30.51 -9.80 -28.10
CA THR A 253 -29.42 -10.71 -28.50
C THR A 253 -28.43 -10.94 -27.37
N PHE A 254 -27.81 -12.12 -27.32
CA PHE A 254 -26.71 -12.42 -26.39
C PHE A 254 -25.54 -11.43 -26.51
N PHE A 255 -25.38 -10.83 -27.69
CA PHE A 255 -24.37 -9.83 -27.95
C PHE A 255 -24.86 -8.40 -27.69
N CYS A 256 -25.87 -8.19 -26.84
CA CYS A 256 -26.40 -6.86 -26.56
C CYS A 256 -25.30 -5.85 -26.21
N PHE A 257 -25.15 -4.79 -27.01
CA PHE A 257 -24.15 -3.75 -26.81
C PHE A 257 -24.21 -3.16 -25.41
N THR A 258 -25.41 -2.96 -24.86
CA THR A 258 -25.58 -2.37 -23.52
C THR A 258 -24.97 -3.25 -22.43
N MET A 259 -25.14 -4.57 -22.54
CA MET A 259 -24.57 -5.52 -21.58
C MET A 259 -23.04 -5.48 -21.63
N TRP A 260 -22.48 -5.50 -22.84
CA TRP A 260 -21.03 -5.49 -23.05
C TRP A 260 -20.39 -4.17 -22.61
N GLU A 261 -21.02 -3.02 -22.87
CA GLU A 261 -20.54 -1.74 -22.34
C GLU A 261 -20.55 -1.74 -20.80
N ASN A 262 -21.58 -2.29 -20.14
CA ASN A 262 -21.58 -2.42 -18.68
C ASN A 262 -20.44 -3.33 -18.18
N PHE A 263 -20.24 -4.51 -18.77
CA PHE A 263 -19.12 -5.39 -18.41
C PHE A 263 -17.76 -4.76 -18.66
N PHE A 264 -17.62 -3.97 -19.74
CA PHE A 264 -16.43 -3.17 -19.98
C PHE A 264 -16.14 -2.23 -18.81
N VAL A 265 -17.14 -1.43 -18.44
CA VAL A 265 -16.98 -0.42 -17.39
C VAL A 265 -16.69 -1.07 -16.04
N TYR A 266 -17.36 -2.18 -15.70
CA TYR A 266 -17.10 -2.91 -14.46
C TYR A 266 -15.70 -3.51 -14.42
N SER A 267 -15.26 -4.14 -15.50
CA SER A 267 -13.89 -4.68 -15.59
C SER A 267 -12.83 -3.57 -15.56
N LEU A 268 -13.13 -2.41 -16.14
CA LEU A 268 -12.30 -1.22 -16.05
C LEU A 268 -12.15 -0.77 -14.59
N TYR A 269 -13.24 -0.66 -13.83
CA TYR A 269 -13.17 -0.31 -12.42
C TYR A 269 -12.43 -1.37 -11.60
N ILE A 270 -12.73 -2.65 -11.79
CA ILE A 270 -12.04 -3.74 -11.09
C ILE A 270 -10.53 -3.65 -11.32
N PHE A 271 -10.09 -3.48 -12.58
CA PHE A 271 -8.65 -3.30 -12.85
C PHE A 271 -8.09 -2.07 -12.15
N ASN A 272 -8.72 -0.89 -12.32
CA ASN A 272 -8.19 0.35 -11.77
C ASN A 272 -8.09 0.34 -10.24
N PHE A 273 -8.98 -0.36 -9.52
CA PHE A 273 -8.93 -0.43 -8.06
C PHE A 273 -8.10 -1.61 -7.55
N VAL A 274 -8.15 -2.77 -8.19
CA VAL A 274 -7.45 -3.97 -7.71
C VAL A 274 -5.99 -3.98 -8.15
N PHE A 275 -5.70 -3.61 -9.41
CA PHE A 275 -4.35 -3.70 -9.97
C PHE A 275 -3.31 -2.91 -9.17
N PRO A 276 -3.57 -1.65 -8.75
CA PRO A 276 -2.60 -0.91 -7.94
C PRO A 276 -2.33 -1.51 -6.57
N LEU A 277 -3.32 -2.17 -5.96
CA LEU A 277 -3.17 -2.79 -4.64
C LEU A 277 -2.29 -4.03 -4.67
N VAL A 278 -2.22 -4.69 -5.84
CA VAL A 278 -1.37 -5.88 -6.04
C VAL A 278 0.04 -5.54 -6.49
N LEU A 279 0.30 -4.30 -6.89
CA LEU A 279 1.65 -3.85 -7.22
C LEU A 279 2.50 -3.69 -5.94
N PRO A 280 3.80 -4.04 -6.00
CA PRO A 280 4.67 -3.93 -4.85
C PRO A 280 4.80 -2.47 -4.44
N PHE A 281 4.75 -2.23 -3.13
CA PHE A 281 4.99 -0.91 -2.59
C PHE A 281 6.44 -0.50 -2.80
N ARG A 282 6.69 0.82 -2.80
CA ARG A 282 8.03 1.37 -2.61
C ARG A 282 8.33 0.91 -1.19
N THR A 283 9.18 -0.09 -1.03
CA THR A 283 10.03 -0.05 0.15
C THR A 283 10.75 1.30 0.03
N ASP A 284 10.66 2.15 1.05
CA ASP A 284 10.94 3.59 1.00
C ASP A 284 12.41 3.95 0.73
N GLY A 285 13.00 3.41 -0.33
CA GLY A 285 14.45 3.34 -0.50
C GLY A 285 15.13 2.42 0.51
N ILE A 286 14.41 1.81 1.46
CA ILE A 286 14.99 0.89 2.44
C ILE A 286 15.18 -0.45 1.74
N THR A 287 16.38 -0.65 1.19
CA THR A 287 16.83 -1.97 0.72
C THR A 287 16.64 -2.99 1.84
N PRO A 288 16.47 -4.29 1.54
CA PRO A 288 16.49 -5.33 2.56
C PRO A 288 17.72 -5.21 3.47
N LYS A 289 18.86 -4.80 2.90
CA LYS A 289 20.06 -4.43 3.66
C LYS A 289 19.82 -3.32 4.67
N GLN A 290 19.17 -2.21 4.30
CA GLN A 290 18.85 -1.13 5.24
C GLN A 290 17.77 -1.54 6.25
N VAL A 291 16.81 -2.40 5.90
CA VAL A 291 15.85 -2.95 6.89
C VAL A 291 16.60 -3.81 7.90
N ILE A 292 17.52 -4.65 7.43
CA ILE A 292 18.40 -5.47 8.26
C ILE A 292 19.32 -4.59 9.10
N SER A 293 19.96 -3.56 8.53
CA SER A 293 20.79 -2.60 9.26
C SER A 293 19.98 -1.85 10.32
N GLN A 294 18.75 -1.40 10.00
CA GLN A 294 17.88 -0.72 10.97
C GLN A 294 17.46 -1.68 12.10
N LYS A 295 17.12 -2.93 11.76
CA LYS A 295 16.83 -3.97 12.75
C LYS A 295 18.07 -4.31 13.60
N LEU A 296 19.26 -4.34 13.01
CA LEU A 296 20.53 -4.56 13.73
C LEU A 296 20.89 -3.38 14.65
N ILE A 297 20.63 -2.15 14.22
CA ILE A 297 20.82 -0.94 15.03
C ILE A 297 19.86 -0.97 16.23
N ASN A 298 18.57 -1.26 15.99
CA ASN A 298 17.59 -1.39 17.06
C ASN A 298 17.96 -2.53 18.01
N PHE A 299 18.37 -3.68 17.47
CA PHE A 299 18.82 -4.81 18.29
C PHE A 299 20.04 -4.50 19.16
N LYS A 300 21.07 -3.82 18.61
CA LYS A 300 22.23 -3.38 19.39
C LYS A 300 21.84 -2.39 20.47
N ARG A 301 20.87 -1.51 20.19
CA ARG A 301 20.34 -0.57 21.17
C ARG A 301 19.62 -1.30 22.30
N ASP A 302 18.75 -2.25 21.97
CA ASP A 302 18.03 -3.06 22.95
C ASP A 302 19.02 -3.89 23.81
N GLU A 303 20.11 -4.39 23.20
CA GLU A 303 21.19 -5.09 23.92
C GLU A 303 21.94 -4.16 24.89
N VAL A 304 22.19 -2.90 24.49
CA VAL A 304 22.83 -1.90 25.35
C VAL A 304 21.89 -1.48 26.48
N GLU A 305 20.61 -1.22 26.21
CA GLU A 305 19.61 -0.89 27.23
C GLU A 305 19.48 -2.04 28.26
N LEU A 306 19.40 -3.29 27.79
CA LEU A 306 19.34 -4.47 28.66
C LEU A 306 20.61 -4.63 29.52
N LYS A 307 21.80 -4.43 28.93
CA LYS A 307 23.07 -4.50 29.68
C LYS A 307 23.17 -3.40 30.74
N THR A 308 22.70 -2.18 30.42
CA THR A 308 22.66 -1.06 31.36
C THR A 308 21.69 -1.32 32.50
N GLU A 309 20.48 -1.83 32.20
CA GLU A 309 19.49 -2.17 33.22
C GLU A 309 19.98 -3.29 34.15
N LEU A 310 20.58 -4.34 33.59
CA LEU A 310 21.21 -5.41 34.39
C LEU A 310 22.35 -4.86 35.24
N SER A 311 23.25 -4.04 34.68
CA SER A 311 24.34 -3.42 35.43
C SER A 311 23.84 -2.57 36.60
N GLN A 312 22.78 -1.77 36.40
CA GLN A 312 22.15 -1.00 37.47
C GLN A 312 21.52 -1.91 38.54
N LYS A 313 20.77 -2.95 38.14
CA LYS A 313 20.18 -3.91 39.09
C LYS A 313 21.25 -4.63 39.92
N PHE A 314 22.36 -5.03 39.30
CA PHE A 314 23.48 -5.65 40.01
C PHE A 314 24.21 -4.68 40.93
N SER A 315 24.44 -3.44 40.51
CA SER A 315 25.02 -2.39 41.36
C SER A 315 24.17 -2.16 42.61
N ILE A 316 22.85 -2.06 42.45
CA ILE A 316 21.90 -1.91 43.57
C ILE A 316 21.95 -3.15 44.49
N HIS A 317 21.90 -4.35 43.92
CA HIS A 317 21.91 -5.59 44.72
C HIS A 317 23.21 -5.74 45.52
N PHE A 318 24.36 -5.41 44.92
CA PHE A 318 25.66 -5.44 45.58
C PHE A 318 25.76 -4.41 46.71
N GLN A 319 25.26 -3.19 46.48
CA GLN A 319 25.22 -2.15 47.52
C GLN A 319 24.34 -2.56 48.71
N VAL A 320 23.17 -3.16 48.45
CA VAL A 320 22.28 -3.66 49.52
C VAL A 320 22.94 -4.78 50.32
N LYS A 321 23.61 -5.74 49.68
CA LYS A 321 24.36 -6.80 50.38
C LYS A 321 25.52 -6.24 51.20
N LYS A 322 26.26 -5.27 50.65
CA LYS A 322 27.35 -4.59 51.36
C LYS A 322 26.85 -3.84 52.59
N ILE A 323 25.73 -3.13 52.48
CA ILE A 323 25.09 -2.44 53.62
C ILE A 323 24.69 -3.43 54.70
N LYS A 324 24.02 -4.55 54.34
CA LYS A 324 23.65 -5.59 55.32
C LYS A 324 24.86 -6.23 56.00
N ALA A 325 25.93 -6.49 55.26
CA ALA A 325 27.16 -7.05 55.81
C ALA A 325 27.83 -6.07 56.79
N ASN A 326 27.85 -4.77 56.48
CA ASN A 326 28.37 -3.75 57.38
C ASN A 326 27.51 -3.59 58.64
N GLN A 327 26.18 -3.59 58.50
CA GLN A 327 25.26 -3.54 59.64
C GLN A 327 25.43 -4.75 60.57
N LEU A 328 25.66 -5.94 60.00
CA LEU A 328 25.94 -7.14 60.80
C LEU A 328 27.27 -7.03 61.54
N LEU A 329 28.30 -6.46 60.90
CA LEU A 329 29.60 -6.24 61.52
C LEU A 329 29.54 -5.18 62.63
N GLU A 330 28.80 -4.09 62.45
CA GLU A 330 28.54 -3.08 63.48
C GLU A 330 27.80 -3.70 64.67
N HIS A 331 26.74 -4.48 64.43
CA HIS A 331 26.00 -5.13 65.50
C HIS A 331 26.87 -6.16 66.28
N LEU A 332 27.77 -6.87 65.59
CA LEU A 332 28.71 -7.78 66.25
C LEU A 332 29.81 -7.03 67.01
N ALA A 333 30.18 -5.82 66.58
CA ALA A 333 31.13 -4.97 67.28
C ALA A 333 30.52 -4.41 68.57
N ASP A 334 29.24 -4.08 68.59
CA ASP A 334 28.57 -3.50 69.77
C ASP A 334 28.17 -4.54 70.85
N ASN A 335 28.39 -5.84 70.59
CA ASN A 335 28.09 -6.89 71.56
C ASN A 335 29.31 -7.20 72.46
N GLU A 336 29.27 -6.72 73.71
CA GLU A 336 30.35 -6.88 74.71
C GLU A 336 30.73 -8.35 74.97
N GLU A 337 29.77 -9.27 74.86
CA GLU A 337 30.01 -10.72 75.04
C GLU A 337 30.88 -11.30 73.91
N VAL A 338 30.75 -10.73 72.70
CA VAL A 338 31.53 -11.12 71.51
C VAL A 338 32.90 -10.45 71.51
N GLN A 339 33.02 -9.22 72.03
CA GLN A 339 34.31 -8.52 72.15
C GLN A 339 35.30 -9.24 73.09
N GLY A 340 34.81 -9.91 74.14
CA GLY A 340 35.66 -10.69 75.04
C GLY A 340 36.26 -11.96 74.42
N LEU A 341 35.66 -12.49 73.36
CA LEU A 341 36.06 -13.75 72.71
C LEU A 341 36.85 -13.56 71.41
N LEU A 342 36.82 -12.36 70.82
CA LEU A 342 37.51 -12.08 69.57
C LEU A 342 38.93 -11.57 69.81
N SER A 343 39.91 -12.46 69.73
CA SER A 343 41.31 -12.06 69.60
C SER A 343 41.51 -11.16 68.36
N SER A 344 42.53 -10.30 68.35
CA SER A 344 42.90 -9.48 67.18
C SER A 344 43.11 -10.29 65.88
N ARG A 345 43.42 -11.58 66.00
CA ARG A 345 43.46 -12.55 64.89
C ARG A 345 42.09 -12.93 64.33
N SER A 346 41.07 -12.97 65.17
CA SER A 346 39.69 -13.30 64.80
C SER A 346 39.06 -12.18 63.96
N ILE A 347 39.36 -10.92 64.28
CA ILE A 347 38.91 -9.73 63.52
C ILE A 347 39.55 -9.70 62.11
N ILE A 348 40.85 -9.98 62.01
CA ILE A 348 41.54 -10.07 60.71
C ILE A 348 40.98 -11.23 59.87
N THR A 349 40.65 -12.35 60.52
CA THR A 349 40.03 -13.50 59.85
C THR A 349 38.62 -13.17 59.35
N LEU A 350 37.81 -12.46 60.14
CA LEU A 350 36.48 -12.00 59.71
C LEU A 350 36.55 -10.97 58.58
N GLN A 351 37.54 -10.07 58.58
CA GLN A 351 37.78 -9.15 57.47
C GLN A 351 38.22 -9.89 56.20
N LYS A 352 39.09 -10.90 56.32
CA LYS A 352 39.50 -11.75 55.20
C LYS A 352 38.37 -12.62 54.68
N ILE A 353 37.52 -13.16 55.56
CA ILE A 353 36.31 -13.90 55.19
C ILE A 353 35.32 -12.97 54.49
N SER A 354 35.10 -11.75 54.97
CA SER A 354 34.27 -10.75 54.30
C SER A 354 34.78 -10.39 52.89
N GLN A 355 36.11 -10.28 52.73
CA GLN A 355 36.75 -10.06 51.43
C GLN A 355 36.67 -11.29 50.50
N SER A 356 36.82 -12.51 51.02
CA SER A 356 36.69 -13.74 50.22
C SER A 356 35.24 -14.06 49.87
N PHE A 357 34.28 -13.78 50.77
CA PHE A 357 32.85 -13.93 50.51
C PHE A 357 32.40 -13.00 49.36
N ASN A 358 32.96 -11.79 49.26
CA ASN A 358 32.71 -10.92 48.11
C ASN A 358 33.18 -11.53 46.78
N LEU A 359 34.31 -12.24 46.77
CA LEU A 359 34.85 -12.87 45.56
C LEU A 359 34.03 -14.11 45.14
N ASP A 360 33.71 -15.01 46.07
CA ASP A 360 32.92 -16.21 45.77
C ASP A 360 31.47 -15.88 45.39
N LEU A 361 30.89 -14.86 46.02
CA LEU A 361 29.55 -14.38 45.68
C LEU A 361 29.52 -13.75 44.29
N LEU A 362 30.53 -12.94 43.93
CA LEU A 362 30.68 -12.40 42.58
C LEU A 362 30.88 -13.51 41.53
N GLN A 363 31.60 -14.58 41.87
CA GLN A 363 31.85 -15.70 40.97
C GLN A 363 30.58 -16.54 40.75
N ASN A 364 29.84 -16.82 41.81
CA ASN A 364 28.56 -17.53 41.75
C ASN A 364 27.47 -16.73 41.03
N GLU A 365 27.39 -15.41 41.25
CA GLU A 365 26.50 -14.53 40.50
C GLU A 365 26.90 -14.48 39.01
N ARG A 366 28.20 -14.47 38.68
CA ARG A 366 28.68 -14.56 37.28
C ARG A 366 28.24 -15.85 36.59
N VAL A 367 28.22 -16.98 37.31
CA VAL A 367 27.78 -18.28 36.80
C VAL A 367 26.26 -18.30 36.62
N ALA A 368 25.52 -17.76 37.59
CA ALA A 368 24.05 -17.63 37.50
C ALA A 368 23.64 -16.74 36.31
N ILE A 369 24.34 -15.62 36.08
CA ILE A 369 24.12 -14.73 34.92
C ILE A 369 24.40 -15.47 33.61
N LYS A 370 25.52 -16.20 33.51
CA LYS A 370 25.83 -17.00 32.30
C LYS A 370 24.76 -18.06 32.03
N LYS A 371 24.21 -18.66 33.08
CA LYS A 371 23.14 -19.66 32.97
C LYS A 371 21.81 -19.02 32.55
N GLU A 372 21.41 -17.92 33.16
CA GLU A 372 20.17 -17.20 32.84
C GLU A 372 20.21 -16.57 31.43
N ILE A 373 21.36 -16.06 30.98
CA ILE A 373 21.55 -15.61 29.59
C ILE A 373 21.40 -16.78 28.62
N LYS A 374 22.00 -17.94 28.94
CA LYS A 374 21.93 -19.14 28.08
C LYS A 374 20.53 -19.73 28.01
N GLU A 375 19.81 -19.78 29.13
CA GLU A 375 18.42 -20.25 29.20
C GLU A 375 17.45 -19.28 28.51
N ASN A 376 17.68 -17.97 28.60
CA ASN A 376 16.89 -16.99 27.85
C ASN A 376 17.20 -16.98 26.34
N ASP A 377 18.43 -17.26 25.90
CA ASP A 377 18.74 -17.41 24.47
C ASP A 377 18.02 -18.63 23.83
N GLU A 378 17.68 -19.65 24.62
CA GLU A 378 16.86 -20.79 24.19
C GLU A 378 15.35 -20.47 24.15
N LEU A 379 14.88 -19.53 24.99
CA LEU A 379 13.48 -19.10 25.08
C LEU A 379 13.03 -18.09 24.02
N TRP A 380 13.91 -17.68 23.10
CA TRP A 380 13.58 -16.73 22.02
C TRP A 380 13.65 -17.38 20.62
N PRO A 381 12.66 -18.24 20.23
CA PRO A 381 12.57 -18.87 18.92
C PRO A 381 12.72 -17.91 17.72
N TRP A 382 12.31 -16.66 17.91
CA TRP A 382 12.34 -15.62 16.88
C TRP A 382 13.77 -15.24 16.45
N ARG A 383 14.80 -15.39 17.31
CA ARG A 383 16.20 -15.15 16.94
C ARG A 383 16.72 -16.24 15.98
N ARG A 384 16.39 -17.51 16.19
CA ARG A 384 16.71 -18.59 15.22
C ARG A 384 16.01 -18.40 13.88
N ILE A 385 14.78 -17.89 13.89
CA ILE A 385 14.04 -17.52 12.66
C ILE A 385 14.73 -16.36 11.95
N LEU A 386 15.21 -15.35 12.70
CA LEU A 386 15.95 -14.23 12.14
C LEU A 386 17.29 -14.67 11.51
N TYR A 387 18.04 -15.56 12.17
CA TYR A 387 19.29 -16.11 11.64
C TYR A 387 19.08 -16.98 10.38
N ARG A 388 18.02 -17.80 10.33
CA ARG A 388 17.63 -18.56 9.12
C ARG A 388 17.08 -17.71 7.97
N CYS A 389 16.74 -16.44 8.24
CA CYS A 389 16.36 -15.47 7.22
C CYS A 389 17.55 -14.62 6.75
N ILE A 390 18.69 -14.72 7.44
CA ILE A 390 19.95 -14.02 7.14
C ILE A 390 20.89 -14.94 6.35
N GLU A 391 20.94 -16.25 6.66
CA GLU A 391 21.39 -17.30 5.72
C GLU A 391 20.44 -17.41 4.52
#